data_AF-A0A947IA38-F1
#
_entry.id   AF-A0A947IA38-F1
#
_cell.length_a   1.000
_cell.length_b   1.000
_cell.length_c   1.000
_cell.angle_alpha   90.00
_cell.angle_beta   90.00
_cell.angle_gamma   90.00
#
_symmetry.space_group_name_H-M   'P 1'
#
loop_
_entity.id
_entity.type
_entity.pdbx_description
1 polymer ?
#
loop_
_entity_poly.entity_id
_entity_poly.type
_entity_poly.pdbx_seq_one_letter_code
_entity_poly.pdbx_strand_id
1 'polypeptide(L)'
;MAQKTLTKTGTFGVIGQVRIRSLLARSLRADRAAHAYLLVGPRGVGKAAIALEYARLLLCSGDEERPCAKCEECRLSQTLQHPDLHLVFPLPPAKRKGQSDDDNGDDAESLAGGIAEITKTLARDPYAPIIVEHQSSGSREATRSKGEPTIRIGQVRSLLHLAMLKPFQAARKVFVILHADTMNPNAQNAFLKVLE
;
A
#
# COMPACT_ATOMS: atom_id res chain seq x y z
N MET A 1 -27.45 12.15 -20.15
CA MET A 1 -27.78 10.72 -19.98
C MET A 1 -26.50 9.90 -20.14
N ALA A 2 -25.96 9.36 -19.06
CA ALA A 2 -24.97 8.27 -19.07
C ALA A 2 -24.91 7.65 -17.65
N GLN A 3 -25.95 6.88 -17.36
CA GLN A 3 -26.02 5.66 -16.53
C GLN A 3 -24.83 5.49 -15.56
N LYS A 4 -24.94 5.85 -14.27
CA LYS A 4 -25.73 5.15 -13.23
C LYS A 4 -25.74 3.63 -13.40
N THR A 5 -24.56 3.01 -13.28
CA THR A 5 -24.45 1.58 -12.91
C THR A 5 -23.53 1.46 -11.69
N LEU A 6 -23.97 2.07 -10.59
CA LEU A 6 -23.48 1.74 -9.26
C LEU A 6 -24.19 0.46 -8.81
N THR A 7 -23.38 -0.47 -8.30
CA THR A 7 -23.70 -1.41 -7.22
C THR A 7 -24.86 -2.41 -7.45
N LYS A 8 -24.50 -3.64 -7.82
CA LYS A 8 -25.08 -4.82 -7.16
C LYS A 8 -23.94 -5.72 -6.68
N THR A 9 -23.91 -5.89 -5.35
CA THR A 9 -23.01 -6.70 -4.50
C THR A 9 -21.54 -6.28 -4.40
N GLY A 10 -21.17 -5.77 -3.21
CA GLY A 10 -19.79 -5.65 -2.73
C GLY A 10 -19.23 -4.23 -2.77
N THR A 11 -18.76 -3.74 -1.64
CA THR A 11 -18.17 -2.42 -1.34
C THR A 11 -16.86 -2.11 -2.09
N PHE A 12 -16.56 -2.83 -3.16
CA PHE A 12 -15.31 -2.77 -3.91
C PHE A 12 -15.59 -2.48 -5.37
N GLY A 13 -14.92 -1.46 -5.92
CA GLY A 13 -15.03 -1.15 -7.33
C GLY A 13 -14.00 -0.11 -7.75
N VAL A 14 -13.07 -0.53 -8.60
CA VAL A 14 -12.22 0.41 -9.33
C VAL A 14 -12.98 0.95 -10.54
N ILE A 15 -12.98 2.27 -10.67
CA ILE A 15 -13.54 3.04 -11.77
C ILE A 15 -12.68 2.79 -13.01
N GLY A 16 -13.30 2.27 -14.07
CA GLY A 16 -12.59 1.89 -15.27
C GLY A 16 -11.69 0.66 -15.06
N GLN A 17 -10.52 0.67 -15.72
CA GLN A 17 -9.46 -0.35 -15.56
C GLN A 17 -9.92 -1.81 -15.77
N VAL A 18 -10.95 -2.02 -16.59
CA VAL A 18 -11.58 -3.34 -16.81
C VAL A 18 -10.56 -4.37 -17.29
N ARG A 19 -9.69 -3.99 -18.23
CA ARG A 19 -8.70 -4.90 -18.83
C ARG A 19 -7.72 -5.45 -17.81
N ILE A 20 -7.13 -4.59 -16.98
CA ILE A 20 -6.13 -5.02 -15.98
C ILE A 20 -6.79 -5.82 -14.85
N ARG A 21 -7.99 -5.43 -14.42
CA ARG A 21 -8.75 -6.19 -13.41
C ARG A 21 -9.06 -7.61 -13.90
N SER A 22 -9.57 -7.76 -15.12
CA SER A 22 -9.85 -9.07 -15.71
C SER A 22 -8.58 -9.90 -15.93
N LEU A 23 -7.45 -9.27 -16.26
CA LEU A 23 -6.17 -9.95 -16.41
C LEU A 23 -5.69 -10.50 -15.07
N LEU A 24 -5.66 -9.68 -14.02
CA LEU A 24 -5.20 -10.07 -12.69
C LEU A 24 -6.10 -11.15 -12.06
N ALA A 25 -7.42 -10.98 -12.14
CA ALA A 25 -8.38 -11.98 -11.64
C ALA A 25 -8.23 -13.33 -12.35
N ARG A 26 -8.01 -13.31 -13.67
CA ARG A 26 -7.76 -14.54 -14.45
C ARG A 26 -6.42 -15.19 -14.08
N SER A 27 -5.37 -14.39 -13.90
CA SER A 27 -4.05 -14.91 -13.47
C SER A 27 -4.16 -15.64 -12.15
N LEU A 28 -4.91 -15.07 -11.19
CA LEU A 28 -5.13 -15.67 -9.89
C LEU A 28 -5.94 -16.97 -9.97
N ARG A 29 -7.08 -16.96 -10.66
CA ARG A 29 -7.93 -18.17 -10.81
C ARG A 29 -7.21 -19.32 -11.52
N ALA A 30 -6.32 -18.99 -12.45
CA ALA A 30 -5.54 -19.98 -13.17
C ALA A 30 -4.30 -20.47 -12.40
N ASP A 31 -4.15 -20.06 -11.13
CA ASP A 31 -2.97 -20.30 -10.28
C ASP A 31 -1.64 -19.90 -10.95
N ARG A 32 -1.68 -18.79 -11.68
CA ARG A 32 -0.54 -18.17 -12.38
C ARG A 32 -0.33 -16.73 -11.96
N ALA A 33 -0.66 -16.39 -10.72
CA ALA A 33 -0.34 -15.07 -10.20
C ALA A 33 1.18 -14.95 -10.01
N ALA A 34 1.81 -13.97 -10.66
CA ALA A 34 3.20 -13.64 -10.39
C ALA A 34 3.37 -13.17 -8.93
N HIS A 35 4.57 -13.36 -8.37
CA HIS A 35 4.91 -12.91 -7.02
C HIS A 35 5.06 -11.39 -6.92
N ALA A 36 5.28 -10.70 -8.05
CA ALA A 36 5.43 -9.26 -8.11
C ALA A 36 4.74 -8.64 -9.33
N TYR A 37 4.13 -7.46 -9.12
CA TYR A 37 3.53 -6.64 -10.18
C TYR A 37 3.95 -5.19 -10.02
N LEU A 38 4.35 -4.56 -11.12
CA LEU A 38 4.59 -3.11 -11.20
C LEU A 38 3.47 -2.45 -12.00
N LEU A 39 2.66 -1.61 -11.34
CA LEU A 39 1.60 -0.84 -12.00
C LEU A 39 2.14 0.53 -12.41
N VAL A 40 2.18 0.80 -13.71
CA VAL A 40 2.71 2.05 -14.29
C VAL A 40 1.60 2.82 -15.00
N GLY A 41 1.63 4.15 -14.89
CA GLY A 41 0.71 5.03 -15.58
C GLY A 41 0.62 6.42 -14.94
N PRO A 42 -0.13 7.35 -15.56
CA PRO A 42 -0.28 8.72 -15.07
C PRO A 42 -0.80 8.82 -13.63
N ARG A 43 -0.56 9.96 -12.97
CA ARG A 43 -1.16 10.25 -11.65
C ARG A 43 -2.69 10.32 -11.79
N GLY A 44 -3.41 9.83 -10.76
CA GLY A 44 -4.88 9.81 -10.74
C GLY A 44 -5.56 8.66 -11.51
N VAL A 45 -4.83 7.87 -12.31
CA VAL A 45 -5.44 6.80 -13.16
C VAL A 45 -5.97 5.58 -12.38
N GLY A 46 -5.83 5.55 -11.05
CA GLY A 46 -6.33 4.45 -10.21
C GLY A 46 -5.33 3.32 -9.94
N LYS A 47 -4.01 3.56 -10.03
CA LYS A 47 -2.98 2.54 -9.75
C LYS A 47 -3.09 1.95 -8.34
N ALA A 48 -3.17 2.82 -7.34
CA ALA A 48 -3.34 2.41 -5.94
C ALA A 48 -4.65 1.66 -5.75
N ALA A 49 -5.74 2.14 -6.36
CA ALA A 49 -7.03 1.48 -6.30
C ALA A 49 -7.01 0.06 -6.87
N ILE A 50 -6.39 -0.17 -8.04
CA ILE A 50 -6.19 -1.52 -8.59
C ILE A 50 -5.31 -2.38 -7.68
N ALA A 51 -4.19 -1.84 -7.19
CA ALA A 51 -3.30 -2.59 -6.29
C ALA A 51 -4.04 -3.06 -5.03
N LEU A 52 -4.83 -2.17 -4.41
CA LEU A 52 -5.61 -2.49 -3.22
C LEU A 52 -6.78 -3.44 -3.53
N GLU A 53 -7.47 -3.31 -4.66
CA GLU A 53 -8.51 -4.25 -5.08
C GLU A 53 -7.94 -5.65 -5.31
N TYR A 54 -6.79 -5.75 -5.98
CA TYR A 54 -6.14 -7.03 -6.23
C TYR A 54 -5.55 -7.64 -4.96
N ALA A 55 -4.99 -6.83 -4.06
CA ALA A 55 -4.53 -7.29 -2.76
C ALA A 55 -5.67 -7.91 -1.94
N ARG A 56 -6.86 -7.28 -1.94
CA ARG A 56 -8.05 -7.85 -1.30
C ARG A 56 -8.49 -9.15 -1.96
N LEU A 57 -8.40 -9.25 -3.28
CA LEU A 57 -8.73 -10.47 -4.01
C LEU A 57 -7.76 -11.62 -3.67
N LEU A 58 -6.46 -11.32 -3.51
CA LEU A 58 -5.43 -12.31 -3.14
C LEU A 58 -5.62 -12.87 -1.72
N LEU A 59 -6.17 -12.05 -0.81
CA LEU A 59 -6.44 -12.41 0.59
C LEU A 59 -7.81 -13.04 0.79
N CYS A 60 -8.75 -12.77 -0.12
CA CYS A 60 -10.13 -13.26 -0.05
C CYS A 60 -10.18 -14.80 -0.01
N SER A 61 -10.96 -15.34 0.91
CA SER A 61 -11.25 -16.79 1.00
C SER A 61 -12.41 -17.25 0.11
N GLY A 62 -13.06 -16.32 -0.61
CA GLY A 62 -14.06 -16.61 -1.63
C GLY A 62 -13.45 -16.94 -3.00
N ASP A 63 -14.24 -17.57 -3.87
CA ASP A 63 -13.84 -18.04 -5.21
C ASP A 63 -14.36 -17.12 -6.34
N GLU A 64 -14.72 -15.87 -6.01
CA GLU A 64 -15.22 -14.90 -6.98
C GLU A 64 -14.07 -14.21 -7.76
N GLU A 65 -14.34 -13.72 -8.98
CA GLU A 65 -13.37 -12.89 -9.74
C GLU A 65 -13.10 -11.51 -9.12
N ARG A 66 -13.79 -11.20 -8.01
CA ARG A 66 -13.71 -9.96 -7.26
C ARG A 66 -13.71 -10.30 -5.77
N PRO A 67 -13.16 -9.42 -4.91
CA PRO A 67 -13.23 -9.65 -3.47
C PRO A 67 -14.69 -9.80 -3.03
N CYS A 68 -15.00 -10.86 -2.30
CA CYS A 68 -16.38 -11.28 -2.02
C CYS A 68 -17.14 -10.32 -1.10
N ALA A 69 -16.42 -9.45 -0.38
CA ALA A 69 -16.95 -8.48 0.59
C ALA A 69 -17.72 -9.06 1.79
N LYS A 70 -17.78 -10.38 1.94
CA LYS A 70 -18.52 -11.07 3.02
C LYS A 70 -17.60 -11.84 3.99
N CYS A 71 -16.46 -12.35 3.52
CA CYS A 71 -15.52 -13.09 4.35
C CYS A 71 -14.75 -12.18 5.31
N GLU A 72 -14.13 -12.79 6.33
CA GLU A 72 -13.35 -12.06 7.34
C GLU A 72 -12.16 -11.34 6.72
N GLU A 73 -11.47 -11.98 5.78
CA GLU A 73 -10.30 -11.40 5.10
C GLU A 73 -10.71 -10.16 4.30
N CYS A 74 -11.85 -10.19 3.63
CA CYS A 74 -12.41 -9.02 2.93
C CYS A 74 -12.80 -7.91 3.91
N ARG A 75 -13.39 -8.23 5.07
CA ARG A 75 -13.80 -7.24 6.07
C ARG A 75 -12.59 -6.49 6.64
N LEU A 76 -11.54 -7.21 7.01
CA LEU A 76 -10.31 -6.63 7.56
C LEU A 76 -9.51 -5.87 6.50
N SER A 77 -9.44 -6.40 5.27
CA SER A 77 -8.73 -5.73 4.17
C SER A 77 -9.51 -4.54 3.57
N GLN A 78 -10.80 -4.42 3.84
CA GLN A 78 -11.57 -3.22 3.51
C GLN A 78 -11.09 -2.02 4.30
N THR A 79 -10.85 -2.20 5.60
CA THR A 79 -10.31 -1.17 6.51
C THR A 79 -8.79 -1.10 6.52
N LEU A 80 -8.13 -1.86 5.64
CA LEU A 80 -6.67 -1.96 5.51
C LEU A 80 -5.96 -2.39 6.82
N GLN A 81 -6.64 -3.20 7.63
CA GLN A 81 -6.16 -3.72 8.92
C GLN A 81 -5.94 -5.23 8.91
N HIS A 82 -5.90 -5.84 7.72
CA HIS A 82 -5.64 -7.26 7.60
C HIS A 82 -4.19 -7.56 8.02
N PRO A 83 -3.93 -8.54 8.92
CA PRO A 83 -2.59 -8.80 9.44
C PRO A 83 -1.58 -9.22 8.36
N ASP A 84 -2.07 -9.86 7.29
CA ASP A 84 -1.28 -10.25 6.12
C ASP A 84 -1.27 -9.21 4.97
N LEU A 85 -1.84 -8.02 5.19
CA LEU A 85 -1.78 -6.90 4.24
C LEU A 85 -0.84 -5.83 4.77
N HIS A 86 0.29 -5.64 4.12
CA HIS A 86 1.29 -4.66 4.52
C HIS A 86 1.36 -3.54 3.48
N LEU A 87 1.16 -2.30 3.94
CA LEU A 87 1.28 -1.12 3.10
C LEU A 87 2.61 -0.43 3.37
N VAL A 88 3.33 -0.10 2.30
CA VAL A 88 4.57 0.69 2.38
C VAL A 88 4.38 2.00 1.63
N PHE A 89 4.68 3.09 2.32
CA PHE A 89 4.53 4.45 1.82
C PHE A 89 5.82 5.24 1.99
N PRO A 90 6.04 6.31 1.19
CA PRO A 90 7.14 7.22 1.42
C PRO A 90 6.96 7.91 2.77
N LEU A 91 8.04 8.03 3.54
CA LEU A 91 8.02 8.73 4.81
C LEU A 91 8.63 10.12 4.64
N PRO A 92 8.17 11.12 5.40
CA PRO A 92 8.77 12.44 5.34
C PRO A 92 10.23 12.38 5.83
N PRO A 93 11.09 13.34 5.48
CA PRO A 93 12.48 13.36 5.94
C PRO A 93 12.56 13.41 7.48
N ALA A 94 13.47 12.63 8.07
CA ALA A 94 13.72 12.63 9.52
C ALA A 94 14.40 13.94 9.93
N LYS A 95 14.08 14.47 11.11
CA LYS A 95 14.76 15.65 11.64
C LYS A 95 16.16 15.23 12.10
N ARG A 96 17.20 15.80 11.48
CA ARG A 96 18.60 15.53 11.83
C ARG A 96 18.90 15.94 13.28
N LYS A 97 19.07 14.96 14.18
CA LYS A 97 20.17 15.00 15.16
C LYS A 97 21.15 13.92 14.70
N GLY A 98 22.40 14.31 14.48
CA GLY A 98 23.33 13.57 13.63
C GLY A 98 23.41 12.08 13.94
N GLN A 99 22.92 11.25 13.02
CA GLN A 99 23.31 9.85 12.89
C GLN A 99 22.88 9.29 11.52
N SER A 100 23.63 8.28 11.09
CA SER A 100 23.60 7.57 9.81
C SER A 100 22.21 7.10 9.37
N ASP A 101 22.05 6.84 8.06
CA ASP A 101 20.86 6.25 7.41
C ASP A 101 20.44 4.85 7.95
N ASP A 102 21.04 4.40 9.05
CA ASP A 102 20.88 3.07 9.67
C ASP A 102 20.21 3.08 11.07
N ASP A 103 19.83 4.23 11.64
CA ASP A 103 19.21 4.25 12.99
C ASP A 103 17.68 4.15 12.97
N ASN A 104 17.18 3.00 13.47
CA ASN A 104 15.79 2.77 13.85
C ASN A 104 15.59 3.19 15.31
N GLY A 105 14.90 4.30 15.54
CA GLY A 105 14.54 4.80 16.87
C GLY A 105 14.92 6.27 16.95
N ASP A 106 14.03 7.25 16.98
CA ASP A 106 12.87 7.39 17.87
C ASP A 106 11.67 8.07 17.15
N ASP A 107 11.68 8.13 15.82
CA ASP A 107 10.66 8.81 15.00
C ASP A 107 9.39 7.97 14.76
N ALA A 108 9.38 6.70 15.18
CA ALA A 108 8.36 5.71 14.81
C ALA A 108 6.94 6.08 15.27
N GLU A 109 6.80 6.72 16.43
CA GLU A 109 5.48 7.02 17.03
C GLU A 109 4.77 8.20 16.36
N SER A 110 5.53 9.25 15.98
CA SER A 110 4.99 10.38 15.20
C SER A 110 4.67 9.98 13.76
N LEU A 111 5.45 9.07 13.18
CA LEU A 111 5.20 8.47 11.86
C LEU A 111 3.99 7.53 11.88
N ALA A 112 3.79 6.76 12.96
CA ALA A 112 2.65 5.86 13.11
C ALA A 112 1.29 6.59 13.03
N GLY A 113 1.20 7.79 13.61
CA GLY A 113 0.01 8.63 13.51
C GLY A 113 -0.30 9.06 12.07
N GLY A 114 0.73 9.49 11.32
CA GLY A 114 0.58 9.85 9.91
C GLY A 114 0.23 8.65 9.01
N ILE A 115 0.86 7.50 9.25
CA ILE A 115 0.57 6.24 8.54
C ILE A 115 -0.87 5.78 8.79
N ALA A 116 -1.34 5.87 10.04
CA ALA A 116 -2.71 5.49 10.39
C ALA A 116 -3.74 6.37 9.68
N GLU A 117 -3.48 7.67 9.54
CA GLU A 117 -4.40 8.59 8.84
C GLU A 117 -4.44 8.33 7.33
N ILE A 118 -3.28 8.09 6.71
CA ILE A 118 -3.19 7.70 5.30
C ILE A 118 -3.97 6.41 5.06
N THR A 119 -3.80 5.42 5.94
CA THR A 119 -4.48 4.13 5.84
C THR A 119 -6.00 4.28 5.96
N LYS A 120 -6.48 5.07 6.93
CA LYS A 120 -7.93 5.37 7.06
C LYS A 120 -8.48 6.09 5.84
N THR A 121 -7.71 7.03 5.29
CA THR A 121 -8.12 7.78 4.10
C THR A 121 -8.21 6.86 2.89
N LEU A 122 -7.21 6.02 2.64
CA LEU A 122 -7.19 5.06 1.54
C LEU A 122 -8.24 3.95 1.67
N ALA A 123 -8.59 3.57 2.91
CA ALA A 123 -9.68 2.64 3.16
C ALA A 123 -11.04 3.20 2.74
N ARG A 124 -11.25 4.52 2.89
CA ARG A 124 -12.49 5.22 2.47
C ARG A 124 -12.48 5.55 0.99
N ASP A 125 -11.37 6.09 0.51
CA ASP A 125 -11.18 6.49 -0.88
C ASP A 125 -9.84 5.96 -1.41
N PRO A 126 -9.85 4.89 -2.23
CA PRO A 126 -8.64 4.32 -2.79
C PRO A 126 -7.99 5.19 -3.88
N TYR A 127 -8.62 6.32 -4.26
CA TYR A 127 -8.06 7.34 -5.16
C TYR A 127 -7.49 8.54 -4.42
N ALA A 128 -7.63 8.58 -3.09
CA ALA A 128 -7.14 9.69 -2.30
C ALA A 128 -5.64 9.90 -2.53
N PRO A 129 -5.19 11.15 -2.65
CA PRO A 129 -3.78 11.44 -2.75
C PRO A 129 -3.08 11.01 -1.46
N ILE A 130 -1.92 10.36 -1.60
CA ILE A 130 -1.09 9.98 -0.46
C ILE A 130 -0.28 11.23 -0.09
N ILE A 131 -0.84 12.04 0.80
CA ILE A 131 -0.20 13.23 1.32
C ILE A 131 0.32 12.91 2.71
N VAL A 132 1.64 12.99 2.88
CA VAL A 132 2.28 12.82 4.17
C VAL A 132 2.50 14.22 4.74
N GLU A 133 1.50 14.74 5.45
CA GLU A 133 1.60 16.08 6.04
C GLU A 133 2.42 16.03 7.34
N HIS A 134 3.37 16.95 7.45
CA HIS A 134 3.98 17.27 8.74
C HIS A 134 2.95 18.06 9.56
N GLN A 135 2.34 17.43 10.58
CA GLN A 135 1.51 18.15 11.53
C GLN A 135 2.38 19.16 12.31
N SER A 136 2.47 20.39 11.82
CA SER A 136 2.92 21.53 12.62
C SER A 136 1.69 22.17 13.24
N SER A 137 1.21 21.61 14.35
CA SER A 137 0.29 22.30 15.24
C SER A 137 1.07 23.36 16.03
N GLY A 138 0.85 24.65 15.70
CA GLY A 138 1.19 25.78 16.58
C GLY A 138 2.40 26.62 16.18
N SER A 139 2.12 27.89 15.85
CA SER A 139 2.94 29.09 16.07
C SER A 139 4.43 29.09 15.66
N ARG A 140 4.71 29.88 14.61
CA ARG A 140 5.96 30.61 14.29
C ARG A 140 7.23 29.75 14.08
N GLU A 141 7.77 29.87 12.86
CA GLU A 141 9.03 29.27 12.37
C GLU A 141 9.04 27.76 12.15
N ALA A 142 8.25 27.34 11.15
CA ALA A 142 8.46 26.08 10.44
C ALA A 142 9.83 26.10 9.74
N THR A 143 10.86 25.60 10.42
CA THR A 143 12.06 25.08 9.76
C THR A 143 11.63 23.92 8.89
N ARG A 144 11.32 24.21 7.61
CA ARG A 144 11.02 23.23 6.57
C ARG A 144 12.18 22.23 6.55
N SER A 145 11.94 21.00 7.00
CA SER A 145 12.82 19.88 6.69
C SER A 145 12.88 19.75 5.17
N LYS A 146 13.97 20.24 4.57
CA LYS A 146 14.25 20.15 3.13
C LYS A 146 14.45 18.68 2.78
N GLY A 147 13.40 18.01 2.32
CA GLY A 147 13.50 16.67 1.77
C GLY A 147 12.16 16.23 1.20
N GLU A 148 12.19 15.62 0.02
CA GLU A 148 11.01 14.95 -0.52
C GLU A 148 10.75 13.67 0.29
N PRO A 149 9.48 13.29 0.50
CA PRO A 149 9.15 12.00 1.11
C PRO A 149 9.78 10.85 0.32
N THR A 150 10.39 9.89 1.01
CA THR A 150 11.12 8.79 0.38
C THR A 150 10.86 7.48 1.11
N ILE A 151 10.85 6.37 0.36
CA ILE A 151 10.87 5.03 0.94
C ILE A 151 12.32 4.70 1.29
N ARG A 152 12.59 4.48 2.58
CA ARG A 152 13.94 4.25 3.10
C ARG A 152 14.30 2.77 3.14
N ILE A 153 15.61 2.50 3.19
CA ILE A 153 16.13 1.13 3.29
C ILE A 153 15.61 0.39 4.53
N GLY A 154 15.43 1.08 5.66
CA GLY A 154 14.85 0.50 6.88
C GLY A 154 13.47 -0.12 6.62
N GLN A 155 12.59 0.58 5.91
CA GLN A 155 11.25 0.06 5.56
C GLN A 155 11.34 -1.19 4.66
N VAL A 156 12.27 -1.20 3.71
CA VAL A 156 12.50 -2.36 2.83
C VAL A 156 13.08 -3.54 3.59
N ARG A 157 14.01 -3.32 4.53
CA ARG A 157 14.56 -4.37 5.41
C ARG A 157 13.48 -4.96 6.32
N SER A 158 12.62 -4.12 6.90
CA SER A 158 11.46 -4.59 7.68
C SER A 158 10.48 -5.40 6.82
N LEU A 159 10.21 -4.94 5.59
CA LEU A 159 9.40 -5.68 4.62
C LEU A 159 9.99 -7.07 4.35
N LEU A 160 11.29 -7.13 4.03
CA LEU A 160 12.03 -8.38 3.79
C LEU A 160 11.87 -9.36 4.95
N HIS A 161 12.07 -8.89 6.18
CA HIS A 161 11.91 -9.73 7.36
C HIS A 161 10.49 -10.29 7.49
N LEU A 162 9.46 -9.45 7.30
CA LEU A 162 8.06 -9.87 7.35
C LEU A 162 7.67 -10.85 6.23
N ALA A 163 8.26 -10.70 5.05
CA ALA A 163 8.02 -11.57 3.90
C ALA A 163 8.53 -12.99 4.12
N MET A 164 9.57 -13.18 4.93
CA MET A 164 10.09 -14.50 5.30
C MET A 164 9.21 -15.25 6.30
N LEU A 165 8.32 -14.54 7.01
CA LEU A 165 7.41 -15.16 7.97
C LEU A 165 6.20 -15.76 7.24
N LYS A 166 5.63 -16.83 7.79
CA LYS A 166 4.36 -17.39 7.29
C LYS A 166 3.24 -16.33 7.37
N PRO A 167 2.24 -16.39 6.47
CA PRO A 167 0.98 -15.67 6.67
C PRO A 167 0.38 -16.02 8.04
N PHE A 168 -0.23 -15.03 8.69
CA PHE A 168 -0.86 -15.15 9.99
C PHE A 168 -2.19 -15.90 9.89
N GLN A 169 -3.06 -15.53 8.94
CA GLN A 169 -4.38 -16.15 8.79
C GLN A 169 -4.81 -16.39 7.33
N ALA A 170 -4.39 -15.54 6.39
CA ALA A 170 -4.76 -15.72 4.98
C ALA A 170 -3.86 -16.73 4.27
N ALA A 171 -4.27 -17.20 3.09
CA ALA A 171 -3.46 -18.10 2.26
C ALA A 171 -2.18 -17.42 1.71
N ARG A 172 -2.16 -16.09 1.65
CA ARG A 172 -1.06 -15.29 1.09
C ARG A 172 -0.74 -14.11 1.99
N LYS A 173 0.52 -13.70 1.98
CA LYS A 173 0.95 -12.40 2.53
C LYS A 173 1.17 -11.43 1.39
N VAL A 174 0.57 -10.25 1.49
CA VAL A 174 0.52 -9.28 0.40
C VAL A 174 1.13 -7.96 0.85
N PHE A 175 2.11 -7.49 0.06
CA PHE A 175 2.75 -6.19 0.25
C PHE A 175 2.32 -5.25 -0.87
N VAL A 176 1.82 -4.06 -0.52
CA VAL A 176 1.47 -3.01 -1.48
C VAL A 176 2.39 -1.83 -1.24
N ILE A 177 3.32 -1.61 -2.17
CA ILE A 177 4.25 -0.50 -2.13
C ILE A 177 3.68 0.64 -2.96
N LEU A 178 3.36 1.74 -2.30
CA LEU A 178 2.76 2.91 -2.92
C LEU A 178 3.85 3.95 -3.14
N HIS A 179 3.86 4.56 -4.33
CA HIS A 179 4.95 5.45 -4.79
C HIS A 179 6.33 4.79 -4.76
N ALA A 180 6.45 3.59 -5.34
CA ALA A 180 7.70 2.84 -5.44
C ALA A 180 8.83 3.62 -6.13
N ASP A 181 8.50 4.60 -6.98
CA ASP A 181 9.42 5.53 -7.64
C ASP A 181 10.20 6.43 -6.66
N THR A 182 9.71 6.59 -5.43
CA THR A 182 10.35 7.42 -4.39
C THR A 182 11.33 6.65 -3.50
N MET A 183 11.59 5.38 -3.78
CA MET A 183 12.62 4.62 -3.07
C MET A 183 13.99 5.26 -3.25
N ASN A 184 14.73 5.42 -2.15
CA ASN A 184 16.13 5.82 -2.27
C ASN A 184 16.97 4.68 -2.90
N PRO A 185 18.17 4.98 -3.46
CA PRO A 185 18.97 3.96 -4.14
C PRO A 185 19.31 2.74 -3.26
N ASN A 186 19.56 2.96 -1.98
CA ASN A 186 19.83 1.89 -1.01
C ASN A 186 18.61 0.97 -0.82
N ALA A 187 17.40 1.53 -0.76
CA ALA A 187 16.14 0.80 -0.69
C ALA A 187 15.88 0.01 -1.98
N GLN A 188 16.12 0.60 -3.16
CA GLN A 188 15.98 -0.09 -4.44
C GLN A 188 16.87 -1.33 -4.52
N ASN A 189 18.16 -1.18 -4.19
CA ASN A 189 19.12 -2.30 -4.19
C ASN A 189 18.75 -3.40 -3.18
N ALA A 190 18.30 -3.01 -1.98
CA ALA A 190 17.82 -3.96 -0.99
C ALA A 190 16.56 -4.70 -1.47
N PHE A 191 15.68 -4.00 -2.19
CA PHE A 191 14.41 -4.55 -2.68
C PHE A 191 14.59 -5.57 -3.80
N LEU A 192 15.68 -5.51 -4.59
CA LEU A 192 15.97 -6.52 -5.62
C LEU A 192 16.00 -7.94 -5.04
N LYS A 193 16.50 -8.12 -3.81
CA LYS A 193 16.51 -9.41 -3.11
C LYS A 193 15.12 -9.95 -2.77
N VAL A 194 14.06 -9.13 -2.84
CA VAL A 194 12.67 -9.55 -2.65
C VAL A 194 12.08 -10.12 -3.94
N LEU A 195 12.59 -9.68 -5.09
CA LEU A 195 12.00 -9.96 -6.41
C LEU A 195 12.60 -11.19 -7.09
N GLU A 196 13.76 -11.65 -6.63
CA GLU A 196 14.46 -12.87 -7.06
C GLU A 196 13.98 -14.10 -6.29
#